data_AF-A0A948SWK9-F1
#
_entry.id   AF-A0A948SWK9-F1
#
_cell.length_a   1.000
_cell.length_b   1.000
_cell.length_c   1.000
_cell.angle_alpha   90.00
_cell.angle_beta   90.00
_cell.angle_gamma   90.00
#
_symmetry.space_group_name_H-M   'P 1'
#
loop_
_entity.id
_entity.type
_entity.pdbx_description
1 polymer ?
#
loop_
_entity_poly.entity_id
_entity_poly.type
_entity_poly.pdbx_seq_one_letter_code
_entity_poly.pdbx_strand_id
1 'polypeptide(L)'
;MAQALPMDFNPSGAEERALSSATVALLVHLARGAGTDFRSQDAGASMASSSGQEPLERLRLAAAEMGLEASPYRLSIADAVWLADDALPLVAWSSPRKSWVAITRHGMLRARAWTSDLPEELPRPMSRRALVEFLGAPDAESPIDLALVRPQLPADGLRAGDGNDASGHGDHHDGSPLARMAGLMRPEMPEVWSIIAFSAITGLLYLALPLAVNAFVSNLSFGATSGPFIQALLAIGGVLLICLT
;
A
#
# COMPACT_ATOMS: atom_id res chain seq x y z
N MET A 1 24.83 -30.48 51.91
CA MET A 1 25.41 -30.07 50.62
C MET A 1 24.37 -30.32 49.53
N ALA A 2 23.66 -29.27 49.09
CA ALA A 2 22.92 -29.24 47.83
C ALA A 2 22.79 -27.75 47.48
N GLN A 3 23.71 -27.27 46.65
CA GLN A 3 23.76 -25.90 46.17
C GLN A 3 22.80 -25.82 44.98
N ALA A 4 21.63 -25.22 45.19
CA ALA A 4 20.71 -24.88 44.12
C ALA A 4 21.28 -23.67 43.37
N LEU A 5 21.73 -23.89 42.13
CA LEU A 5 22.12 -22.84 41.20
C LEU A 5 20.86 -22.01 40.85
N PRO A 6 20.84 -20.67 40.99
CA PRO A 6 19.78 -19.87 40.41
C PRO A 6 19.93 -19.89 38.89
N MET A 7 18.95 -20.47 38.20
CA MET A 7 18.76 -20.27 36.76
C MET A 7 18.24 -18.85 36.58
N ASP A 8 19.14 -17.89 36.30
CA ASP A 8 18.78 -16.56 35.83
C ASP A 8 18.05 -16.69 34.49
N PHE A 9 16.72 -16.81 34.54
CA PHE A 9 15.87 -16.62 33.38
C PHE A 9 16.04 -15.17 32.96
N ASN A 10 16.79 -14.92 31.88
CA ASN A 10 16.98 -13.58 31.35
C ASN A 10 15.81 -13.24 30.39
N PRO A 11 14.77 -12.51 30.83
CA PRO A 11 13.58 -12.26 30.01
C PRO A 11 13.91 -11.40 28.78
N SER A 12 14.93 -10.53 28.86
CA SER A 12 15.29 -9.64 27.75
C SER A 12 15.88 -10.41 26.57
N GLY A 13 16.71 -11.43 26.83
CA GLY A 13 17.28 -12.28 25.79
C GLY A 13 16.24 -13.15 25.08
N ALA A 14 15.16 -13.53 25.77
CA ALA A 14 14.06 -14.29 25.17
C ALA A 14 13.21 -13.41 24.23
N GLU A 15 12.87 -12.18 24.65
CA GLU A 15 12.15 -11.23 23.80
C GLU A 15 12.95 -10.85 22.56
N GLU A 16 14.27 -10.68 22.70
CA GLU A 16 15.14 -10.32 21.59
C GLU A 16 15.29 -11.44 20.55
N ARG A 17 15.33 -12.70 21.01
CA ARG A 17 15.27 -13.87 20.12
C ARG A 17 13.94 -13.96 19.38
N ALA A 18 12.83 -13.68 20.07
CA ALA A 18 11.50 -13.69 19.47
C ALA A 18 11.35 -12.59 18.39
N LEU A 19 11.80 -11.36 18.68
CA LEU A 19 11.84 -10.28 17.70
C LEU A 19 12.72 -10.65 16.49
N SER A 20 13.89 -11.23 16.72
CA SER A 20 14.78 -11.64 15.64
C SER A 20 14.13 -12.71 14.76
N SER A 21 13.53 -13.75 15.37
CA SER A 21 12.79 -14.78 14.63
C SER A 21 11.63 -14.20 13.82
N ALA A 22 10.88 -13.26 14.39
CA ALA A 22 9.75 -12.61 13.73
C ALA A 22 10.22 -11.76 12.53
N THR A 23 11.32 -11.01 12.69
CA THR A 23 11.90 -10.20 11.60
C THR A 23 12.42 -11.07 10.47
N VAL A 24 13.10 -12.19 10.76
CA VAL A 24 13.53 -13.15 9.72
C VAL A 24 12.31 -13.70 8.97
N ALA A 25 11.25 -14.11 9.67
CA ALA A 25 10.04 -14.60 9.03
C ALA A 25 9.40 -13.56 8.11
N LEU A 26 9.36 -12.29 8.54
CA LEU A 26 8.88 -11.18 7.71
C LEU A 26 9.74 -11.02 6.44
N LEU A 27 11.06 -11.04 6.57
CA LEU A 27 11.98 -10.88 5.43
C LEU A 27 11.86 -12.04 4.43
N VAL A 28 11.70 -13.29 4.91
CA VAL A 28 11.37 -14.44 4.04
C VAL A 28 10.08 -14.20 3.27
N HIS A 29 9.03 -13.72 3.96
CA HIS A 29 7.74 -13.47 3.33
C HIS A 29 7.84 -12.39 2.25
N LEU A 30 8.52 -11.27 2.55
CA LEU A 30 8.72 -10.16 1.63
C LEU A 30 9.56 -10.55 0.42
N ALA A 31 10.66 -11.30 0.62
CA ALA A 31 11.51 -11.77 -0.47
C ALA A 31 10.79 -12.72 -1.43
N ARG A 32 9.95 -13.63 -0.90
CA ARG A 32 9.07 -14.48 -1.72
C ARG A 32 8.10 -13.66 -2.56
N GLY A 33 7.54 -12.59 -2.00
CA GLY A 33 6.67 -11.67 -2.74
C GLY A 33 7.40 -10.85 -3.80
N ALA A 34 8.66 -10.45 -3.52
CA ALA A 34 9.51 -9.68 -4.42
C ALA A 34 10.19 -10.53 -5.52
N GLY A 35 10.15 -11.85 -5.40
CA GLY A 35 10.82 -12.76 -6.34
C GLY A 35 12.34 -12.81 -6.20
N THR A 36 12.88 -12.47 -5.02
CA THR A 36 14.32 -12.53 -4.73
C THR A 36 14.70 -13.85 -4.04
N ASP A 37 15.83 -14.44 -4.44
CA ASP A 37 16.36 -15.67 -3.84
C ASP A 37 16.90 -15.38 -2.43
N PHE A 38 16.05 -15.57 -1.43
CA PHE A 38 16.42 -15.31 -0.04
C PHE A 38 16.94 -16.56 0.69
N ARG A 39 18.15 -16.44 1.26
CA ARG A 39 18.73 -17.45 2.17
C ARG A 39 18.60 -16.98 3.61
N SER A 40 17.82 -17.72 4.41
CA SER A 40 17.56 -17.41 5.82
C SER A 40 18.80 -17.39 6.73
N GLN A 41 19.91 -18.02 6.32
CA GLN A 41 21.18 -18.02 7.06
C GLN A 41 21.85 -16.65 7.11
N ASP A 42 21.77 -15.87 6.03
CA ASP A 42 22.46 -14.57 5.93
C ASP A 42 21.79 -13.54 6.86
N ALA A 43 20.47 -13.61 7.01
CA ALA A 43 19.71 -12.75 7.92
C ALA A 43 20.07 -12.92 9.39
N GLY A 44 20.41 -14.15 9.81
CA GLY A 44 20.72 -14.44 11.21
C GLY A 44 21.96 -13.70 11.71
N ALA A 45 22.95 -13.49 10.84
CA ALA A 45 24.18 -12.78 11.18
C ALA A 45 23.95 -11.27 11.37
N SER A 46 23.20 -10.63 10.48
CA SER A 46 22.84 -9.20 10.59
C SER A 46 21.96 -8.96 11.81
N MET A 47 20.99 -9.86 12.07
CA MET A 47 20.11 -9.79 13.24
C MET A 47 20.88 -9.82 14.57
N ALA A 48 21.96 -10.62 14.65
CA ALA A 48 22.82 -10.68 15.83
C ALA A 48 23.59 -9.37 16.06
N SER A 49 23.96 -8.66 14.99
CA SER A 49 24.69 -7.39 15.06
C SER A 49 23.80 -6.17 15.40
N SER A 50 22.49 -6.27 15.19
CA SER A 50 21.50 -5.20 15.44
C SER A 50 20.74 -5.35 16.76
N SER A 51 21.29 -6.14 17.69
CA SER A 51 20.76 -6.31 19.05
C SER A 51 20.59 -4.95 19.77
N GLY A 52 19.49 -4.80 20.51
CA GLY A 52 19.15 -3.57 21.25
C GLY A 52 18.55 -2.41 20.43
N GLN A 53 18.48 -2.50 19.10
CA GLN A 53 17.83 -1.46 18.29
C GLN A 53 16.31 -1.59 18.24
N GLU A 54 15.62 -0.47 17.97
CA GLU A 54 14.17 -0.43 17.72
C GLU A 54 13.78 -1.38 16.55
N PRO A 55 12.59 -2.01 16.60
CA PRO A 55 12.19 -3.02 15.62
C PRO A 55 12.27 -2.56 14.15
N LEU A 56 11.85 -1.32 13.86
CA LEU A 56 11.86 -0.77 12.50
C LEU A 56 13.27 -0.48 11.99
N GLU A 57 14.15 0.04 12.84
CA GLU A 57 15.55 0.28 12.46
C GLU A 57 16.29 -1.03 12.23
N ARG A 58 16.00 -2.03 13.07
CA ARG A 58 16.50 -3.39 12.90
C ARG A 58 16.05 -4.01 11.58
N LEU A 59 14.77 -3.84 11.23
CA LEU A 59 14.25 -4.25 9.93
C LEU A 59 14.97 -3.53 8.80
N ARG A 60 15.19 -2.22 8.91
CA ARG A 60 15.86 -1.40 7.88
C ARG A 60 17.28 -1.89 7.60
N LEU A 61 18.06 -2.18 8.64
CA LEU A 61 19.41 -2.71 8.49
C LEU A 61 19.39 -4.10 7.84
N ALA A 62 18.55 -5.01 8.33
CA ALA A 62 18.46 -6.37 7.81
C ALA A 62 17.92 -6.42 6.37
N ALA A 63 16.95 -5.56 6.03
CA ALA A 63 16.39 -5.46 4.69
C ALA A 63 17.44 -4.96 3.67
N ALA A 64 18.26 -3.98 4.06
CA ALA A 64 19.29 -3.40 3.19
C ALA A 64 20.30 -4.44 2.69
N GLU A 65 20.70 -5.39 3.54
CA GLU A 65 21.58 -6.49 3.16
C GLU A 65 20.95 -7.47 2.14
N MET A 66 19.62 -7.45 2.03
CA MET A 66 18.85 -8.35 1.15
C MET A 66 18.44 -7.69 -0.17
N GLY A 67 18.97 -6.51 -0.47
CA GLY A 67 18.53 -5.72 -1.62
C GLY A 67 17.08 -5.23 -1.47
N LEU A 68 16.57 -5.12 -0.24
CA LEU A 68 15.30 -4.48 0.06
C LEU A 68 15.57 -3.14 0.74
N GLU A 69 14.73 -2.16 0.51
CA GLU A 69 14.77 -0.89 1.22
C GLU A 69 13.48 -0.76 2.03
N ALA A 70 13.63 -0.62 3.35
CA ALA A 70 12.54 -0.30 4.25
C ALA A 70 12.62 1.19 4.63
N SER A 71 11.70 1.99 4.12
CA SER A 71 11.63 3.43 4.43
C SER A 71 10.58 3.66 5.51
N PRO A 72 10.95 4.14 6.72
CA PRO A 72 9.99 4.39 7.79
C PRO A 72 9.12 5.61 7.49
N TYR A 73 7.83 5.50 7.81
CA TYR A 73 6.81 6.53 7.70
C TYR A 73 5.94 6.51 8.96
N ARG A 74 5.30 7.66 9.21
CA ARG A 74 4.26 7.80 10.23
C ARG A 74 2.95 8.15 9.55
N LEU A 75 2.01 7.21 9.54
CA LEU A 75 0.69 7.36 8.91
C LEU A 75 -0.39 6.79 9.82
N SER A 76 -1.64 7.16 9.58
CA SER A 76 -2.77 6.51 10.21
C SER A 76 -3.00 5.11 9.63
N ILE A 77 -3.67 4.22 10.37
CA ILE A 77 -4.09 2.91 9.84
C ILE A 77 -5.08 3.11 8.68
N ALA A 78 -5.88 4.16 8.76
CA ALA A 78 -6.81 4.54 7.71
C ALA A 78 -6.09 4.80 6.38
N ASP A 79 -5.02 5.60 6.40
CA ASP A 79 -4.20 5.92 5.24
C ASP A 79 -3.38 4.72 4.80
N ALA A 80 -2.83 3.94 5.73
CA ALA A 80 -2.06 2.74 5.42
C ALA A 80 -2.89 1.71 4.63
N VAL A 81 -4.15 1.49 5.00
CA VAL A 81 -5.05 0.58 4.26
C VAL A 81 -5.36 1.11 2.85
N TRP A 82 -5.42 2.43 2.68
CA TRP A 82 -5.64 3.06 1.38
C TRP A 82 -4.39 3.01 0.48
N LEU A 83 -3.22 3.25 1.07
CA LEU A 83 -1.93 3.27 0.39
C LEU A 83 -1.39 1.86 0.10
N ALA A 84 -1.87 0.85 0.84
CA ALA A 84 -1.46 -0.53 0.65
C ALA A 84 -1.59 -0.95 -0.82
N ASP A 85 -0.48 -1.42 -1.36
CA ASP A 85 -0.33 -1.95 -2.70
C ASP A 85 0.35 -3.32 -2.63
N ASP A 86 0.09 -4.18 -3.61
CA ASP A 86 0.69 -5.52 -3.63
C ASP A 86 2.19 -5.45 -3.98
N ALA A 87 2.64 -4.42 -4.69
CA ALA A 87 4.04 -4.22 -5.05
C ALA A 87 4.85 -3.49 -3.97
N LEU A 88 4.17 -2.76 -3.08
CA LEU A 88 4.79 -1.95 -2.01
C LEU A 88 4.13 -2.28 -0.67
N PRO A 89 4.42 -3.46 -0.09
CA PRO A 89 3.86 -3.85 1.19
C PRO A 89 4.28 -2.87 2.29
N LEU A 90 3.30 -2.47 3.10
CA LEU A 90 3.53 -1.70 4.32
C LEU A 90 3.69 -2.67 5.48
N VAL A 91 4.72 -2.49 6.29
CA VAL A 91 4.99 -3.37 7.44
C VAL A 91 5.01 -2.57 8.73
N ALA A 92 4.46 -3.15 9.80
CA ALA A 92 4.40 -2.52 11.10
C ALA A 92 4.68 -3.54 12.21
N TRP A 93 5.31 -3.08 13.28
CA TRP A 93 5.54 -3.89 14.46
C TRP A 93 4.39 -3.73 15.44
N SER A 94 3.80 -4.83 15.90
CA SER A 94 2.85 -4.84 17.00
C SER A 94 3.58 -5.08 18.31
N SER A 95 3.68 -4.04 19.15
CA SER A 95 4.21 -4.17 20.51
C SER A 95 3.36 -5.10 21.41
N PRO A 96 2.00 -5.08 21.37
CA PRO A 96 1.18 -5.99 22.15
C PRO A 96 1.34 -7.47 21.77
N ARG A 97 1.46 -7.77 20.47
CA ARG A 97 1.54 -9.15 19.97
C ARG A 97 2.96 -9.65 19.75
N LYS A 98 3.97 -8.77 19.88
CA LYS A 98 5.38 -9.04 19.62
C LYS A 98 5.58 -9.68 18.23
N SER A 99 4.87 -9.14 17.24
CA SER A 99 4.78 -9.71 15.90
C SER A 99 4.75 -8.62 14.84
N TRP A 100 5.33 -8.92 13.68
CA TRP A 100 5.18 -8.09 12.49
C TRP A 100 3.84 -8.35 11.81
N VAL A 101 3.30 -7.30 11.19
CA VAL A 101 2.23 -7.40 10.19
C VAL A 101 2.72 -6.79 8.87
N ALA A 102 2.50 -7.50 7.77
CA ALA A 102 2.70 -7.01 6.41
C ALA A 102 1.33 -6.79 5.77
N ILE A 103 1.06 -5.56 5.33
CA ILE A 103 -0.21 -5.06 4.84
C ILE A 103 -0.09 -4.85 3.33
N THR A 104 -0.92 -5.55 2.58
CA THR A 104 -1.06 -5.47 1.11
C THR A 104 -2.53 -5.22 0.74
N ARG A 105 -2.82 -4.94 -0.53
CA ARG A 105 -4.15 -4.45 -0.94
C ARG A 105 -5.21 -5.55 -0.88
N HIS A 106 -6.40 -5.24 -0.36
CA HIS A 106 -7.59 -6.12 -0.46
C HIS A 106 -8.88 -5.34 -0.77
N GLY A 107 -8.99 -4.81 -1.99
CA GLY A 107 -10.12 -3.97 -2.38
C GLY A 107 -10.11 -2.62 -1.65
N MET A 108 -11.26 -1.93 -1.59
CA MET A 108 -11.30 -0.50 -1.22
C MET A 108 -11.26 -0.20 0.29
N LEU A 109 -11.67 -1.14 1.15
CA LEU A 109 -11.81 -0.91 2.60
C LEU A 109 -11.16 -1.98 3.48
N ARG A 110 -10.53 -2.98 2.86
CA ARG A 110 -9.87 -4.09 3.56
C ARG A 110 -8.44 -4.18 3.06
N ALA A 111 -7.55 -4.66 3.92
CA ALA A 111 -6.19 -5.01 3.53
C ALA A 111 -6.00 -6.51 3.68
N ARG A 112 -5.06 -7.09 2.91
CA ARG A 112 -4.55 -8.41 3.21
C ARG A 112 -3.42 -8.21 4.20
N ALA A 113 -3.46 -8.96 5.28
CA ALA A 113 -2.44 -8.91 6.30
C ALA A 113 -1.82 -10.31 6.43
N TRP A 114 -0.50 -10.37 6.30
CA TRP A 114 0.32 -11.48 6.76
C TRP A 114 0.94 -11.11 8.09
N THR A 115 1.11 -12.08 8.99
CA THR A 115 1.59 -11.82 10.34
C THR A 115 2.68 -12.81 10.73
N SER A 116 3.69 -12.35 11.48
CA SER A 116 4.84 -13.20 11.84
C SER A 116 4.56 -14.21 12.96
N ASP A 117 3.40 -14.11 13.63
CA ASP A 117 2.93 -15.09 14.62
C ASP A 117 2.48 -16.41 13.96
N LEU A 118 2.04 -16.35 12.70
CA LEU A 118 1.56 -17.48 11.89
C LEU A 118 2.23 -17.43 10.51
N PRO A 119 3.56 -17.67 10.42
CA PRO A 119 4.32 -17.39 9.21
C PRO A 119 3.97 -18.31 8.03
N GLU A 120 3.42 -19.49 8.31
CA GLU A 120 2.98 -20.45 7.28
C GLU A 120 1.58 -20.15 6.72
N GLU A 121 0.79 -19.29 7.39
CA GLU A 121 -0.54 -18.93 6.90
C GLU A 121 -0.46 -17.93 5.74
N LEU A 122 -1.41 -18.06 4.81
CA LEU A 122 -1.54 -17.11 3.70
C LEU A 122 -2.06 -15.76 4.20
N PRO A 123 -1.71 -14.64 3.50
CA PRO A 123 -2.25 -13.32 3.84
C PRO A 123 -3.77 -13.31 3.84
N ARG A 124 -4.36 -12.95 4.97
CA ARG A 124 -5.82 -12.98 5.21
C ARG A 124 -6.42 -11.59 5.15
N PRO A 125 -7.69 -11.45 4.71
CA PRO A 125 -8.35 -10.16 4.75
C PRO A 125 -8.53 -9.69 6.20
N MET A 126 -7.98 -8.53 6.52
CA MET A 126 -8.16 -7.85 7.81
C MET A 126 -8.90 -6.53 7.61
N SER A 127 -9.86 -6.27 8.50
CA SER A 127 -10.56 -5.00 8.55
C SER A 127 -9.69 -3.94 9.24
N ARG A 128 -10.00 -2.66 9.01
CA ARG A 128 -9.37 -1.54 9.74
C ARG A 128 -9.42 -1.74 11.26
N ARG A 129 -10.57 -2.14 11.80
CA ARG A 129 -10.74 -2.40 13.24
C ARG A 129 -9.83 -3.54 13.73
N ALA A 130 -9.70 -4.61 12.96
CA ALA A 130 -8.82 -5.71 13.30
C ALA A 130 -7.34 -5.30 13.27
N LEU A 131 -6.94 -4.40 12.37
CA LEU A 131 -5.59 -3.82 12.34
C LEU A 131 -5.31 -2.90 13.54
N VAL A 132 -6.28 -2.06 13.92
CA VAL A 132 -6.20 -1.22 15.14
C VAL A 132 -5.97 -2.10 16.38
N GLU A 133 -6.79 -3.14 16.54
CA GLU A 133 -6.67 -4.08 17.65
C GLU A 133 -5.35 -4.88 17.60
N PHE A 134 -4.91 -5.29 16.41
CA PHE A 134 -3.66 -6.02 16.24
C PHE A 134 -2.44 -5.16 16.61
N LEU A 135 -2.43 -3.89 16.19
CA LEU A 135 -1.32 -2.97 16.42
C LEU A 135 -1.36 -2.32 17.81
N GLY A 136 -2.50 -2.39 18.50
CA GLY A 136 -2.72 -1.73 19.78
C GLY A 136 -2.84 -0.20 19.65
N ALA A 137 -3.27 0.28 18.48
CA ALA A 137 -3.54 1.69 18.26
C ALA A 137 -4.84 2.12 18.98
N PRO A 138 -4.97 3.39 19.39
CA PRO A 138 -6.20 3.89 20.02
C PRO A 138 -7.39 3.84 19.06
N ASP A 139 -7.16 4.26 17.81
CA ASP A 139 -8.14 4.28 16.73
C ASP A 139 -7.43 4.19 15.36
N ALA A 140 -8.21 4.24 14.28
CA ALA A 140 -7.69 4.11 12.92
C ALA A 140 -7.02 5.37 12.37
N GLU A 141 -7.27 6.54 12.96
CA GLU A 141 -6.76 7.85 12.53
C GLU A 141 -5.47 8.23 13.26
N SER A 142 -5.22 7.58 14.39
CA SER A 142 -4.03 7.74 15.21
C SER A 142 -2.77 7.37 14.41
N PRO A 143 -1.74 8.24 14.40
CA PRO A 143 -0.52 7.97 13.67
C PRO A 143 0.24 6.80 14.31
N ILE A 144 0.70 5.88 13.47
CA ILE A 144 1.53 4.74 13.85
C ILE A 144 2.82 4.74 13.02
N ASP A 145 3.88 4.18 13.59
CA ASP A 145 5.14 3.99 12.87
C ASP A 145 5.10 2.69 12.05
N LEU A 146 5.40 2.82 10.77
CA LEU A 146 5.39 1.74 9.78
C LEU A 146 6.54 1.93 8.81
N ALA A 147 6.90 0.89 8.06
CA ALA A 147 7.86 0.99 6.98
C ALA A 147 7.23 0.54 5.67
N LEU A 148 7.51 1.27 4.60
CA LEU A 148 7.23 0.82 3.25
C LEU A 148 8.44 0.03 2.77
N VAL A 149 8.22 -1.21 2.35
CA VAL A 149 9.29 -2.06 1.83
C VAL A 149 9.22 -2.10 0.32
N ARG A 150 10.34 -1.77 -0.33
CA ARG A 150 10.52 -1.86 -1.77
C ARG A 150 11.74 -2.70 -2.12
N PRO A 151 11.73 -3.48 -3.21
CA PRO A 151 12.96 -4.03 -3.74
C PRO A 151 13.85 -2.88 -4.20
N GLN A 152 15.12 -2.88 -3.77
CA GLN A 152 16.13 -2.08 -4.42
C GLN A 152 16.34 -2.74 -5.78
N LEU A 153 15.81 -2.13 -6.84
CA LEU A 153 16.17 -2.57 -8.19
C LEU A 153 17.70 -2.51 -8.26
N PRO A 154 18.38 -3.63 -8.54
CA PRO A 154 19.82 -3.58 -8.71
C PRO A 154 20.12 -2.63 -9.86
N ALA A 155 20.79 -1.51 -9.56
CA ALA A 155 21.42 -0.67 -10.57
C ALA A 155 22.48 -1.47 -11.38
N ASP A 156 22.77 -2.71 -10.99
CA ASP A 156 23.65 -3.65 -11.68
C ASP A 156 23.06 -4.22 -12.98
N GLY A 157 21.75 -4.13 -13.20
CA GLY A 157 21.16 -4.46 -14.51
C GLY A 157 21.54 -3.49 -15.64
N LEU A 158 22.15 -2.35 -15.31
CA LEU A 158 22.65 -1.35 -16.27
C LEU A 158 24.16 -1.43 -16.48
N ARG A 159 24.84 -2.43 -15.88
CA ARG A 159 26.29 -2.64 -15.97
C ARG A 159 26.66 -4.10 -16.27
N ALA A 160 26.20 -4.64 -17.41
CA ALA A 160 26.91 -5.72 -18.11
C ALA A 160 26.30 -5.95 -19.49
N GLY A 161 26.61 -5.05 -20.43
CA GLY A 161 26.90 -5.51 -21.78
C GLY A 161 28.34 -6.01 -21.76
N ASP A 162 28.54 -7.27 -21.38
CA ASP A 162 29.75 -8.03 -21.74
C ASP A 162 29.45 -9.52 -21.56
N GLY A 163 29.64 -10.25 -22.65
CA GLY A 163 29.20 -11.63 -22.81
C GLY A 163 29.98 -12.62 -21.95
N ASN A 164 29.28 -13.63 -21.46
CA ASN A 164 29.84 -14.96 -21.38
C ASN A 164 28.73 -16.02 -21.38
N ASP A 165 28.85 -16.94 -22.32
CA ASP A 165 27.93 -18.03 -22.60
C ASP A 165 27.88 -19.08 -21.48
N ALA A 166 26.68 -19.48 -21.06
CA ALA A 166 26.42 -20.80 -20.46
C ALA A 166 24.92 -21.15 -20.45
N SER A 167 24.50 -21.85 -21.51
CA SER A 167 23.46 -22.90 -21.56
C SER A 167 22.26 -22.85 -20.58
N GLY A 168 21.09 -22.47 -21.08
CA GLY A 168 19.78 -22.79 -20.51
C GLY A 168 18.66 -22.19 -21.35
N HIS A 169 17.75 -23.02 -21.86
CA HIS A 169 16.70 -22.70 -22.84
C HIS A 169 15.97 -21.36 -22.63
N GLY A 170 16.21 -20.40 -23.52
CA GLY A 170 15.49 -19.13 -23.61
C GLY A 170 14.32 -19.23 -24.59
N ASP A 171 13.10 -19.28 -24.05
CA ASP A 171 11.90 -18.84 -24.76
C ASP A 171 11.91 -17.31 -24.76
N HIS A 172 12.44 -16.72 -25.84
CA HIS A 172 12.49 -15.27 -26.04
C HIS A 172 11.08 -14.74 -26.33
N HIS A 173 10.29 -14.54 -25.28
CA HIS A 173 9.20 -13.59 -25.34
C HIS A 173 9.81 -12.18 -25.37
N ASP A 174 9.97 -11.64 -26.58
CA ASP A 174 10.19 -10.22 -26.80
C ASP A 174 9.02 -9.45 -26.18
N GLY A 175 9.17 -9.07 -24.92
CA GLY A 175 8.22 -8.23 -24.22
C GLY A 175 8.08 -6.93 -24.99
N SER A 176 6.95 -6.75 -25.68
CA SER A 176 6.75 -5.62 -26.57
C SER A 176 7.10 -4.29 -25.87
N PRO A 177 7.78 -3.34 -26.53
CA PRO A 177 8.14 -2.06 -25.93
C PRO A 177 6.93 -1.30 -25.39
N LEU A 178 5.73 -1.54 -25.95
CA LEU A 178 4.47 -1.02 -25.44
C LEU A 178 4.03 -1.68 -24.12
N ALA A 179 4.31 -2.97 -23.92
CA ALA A 179 4.05 -3.64 -22.64
C ALA A 179 4.98 -3.13 -21.53
N ARG A 180 6.23 -2.79 -21.86
CA ARG A 180 7.17 -2.15 -20.93
C ARG A 180 6.73 -0.71 -20.61
N MET A 181 6.22 0.03 -21.60
CA MET A 181 5.65 1.37 -21.41
C MET A 181 4.34 1.35 -20.60
N ALA A 182 3.47 0.36 -20.83
CA ALA A 182 2.26 0.15 -20.02
C ALA A 182 2.58 -0.26 -18.58
N GLY A 183 3.67 -1.01 -18.37
CA GLY A 183 4.21 -1.30 -17.04
C GLY A 183 4.66 -0.05 -16.28
N LEU A 184 5.24 0.93 -16.99
CA LEU A 184 5.66 2.22 -16.42
C LEU A 184 4.50 3.20 -16.16
N MET A 185 3.37 3.06 -16.87
CA MET A 185 2.16 3.89 -16.63
C MET A 185 1.23 3.31 -15.56
N ARG A 186 1.45 2.07 -15.12
CA ARG A 186 0.63 1.38 -14.11
C ARG A 186 0.60 2.06 -12.73
N PRO A 187 1.67 2.73 -12.25
CA PRO A 187 1.66 3.51 -11.01
C PRO A 187 0.72 4.73 -11.03
N GLU A 188 0.42 5.29 -12.22
CA GLU A 188 -0.34 6.54 -12.41
C GLU A 188 -1.82 6.31 -12.78
N MET A 189 -2.25 5.04 -12.87
CA MET A 189 -3.61 4.66 -13.26
C MET A 189 -4.74 5.27 -12.38
N PRO A 190 -4.58 5.52 -11.07
CA PRO A 190 -5.63 6.18 -10.28
C PRO A 190 -5.88 7.63 -10.71
N GLU A 191 -4.84 8.39 -11.05
CA GLU A 191 -4.98 9.77 -11.52
C GLU A 191 -5.63 9.81 -12.91
N VAL A 192 -5.22 8.91 -13.80
CA VAL A 192 -5.82 8.79 -15.15
C VAL A 192 -7.30 8.47 -15.05
N TRP A 193 -7.72 7.59 -14.13
CA TRP A 193 -9.13 7.27 -13.94
C TRP A 193 -9.94 8.49 -13.43
N SER A 194 -9.35 9.28 -12.53
CA SER A 194 -9.96 10.54 -12.07
C SER A 194 -10.14 11.54 -13.21
N ILE A 195 -9.13 11.71 -14.06
CA ILE A 195 -9.19 12.59 -15.25
C ILE A 195 -10.26 12.10 -16.24
N ILE A 196 -10.34 10.78 -16.49
CA ILE A 196 -11.36 10.18 -17.35
C ILE A 196 -12.76 10.39 -16.77
N ALA A 197 -12.96 10.14 -15.48
CA ALA A 197 -14.25 10.34 -14.82
C ALA A 197 -14.68 11.82 -14.84
N PHE A 198 -13.76 12.73 -14.52
CA PHE A 198 -14.01 14.17 -14.59
C PHE A 198 -14.34 14.60 -16.01
N SER A 199 -13.55 14.19 -17.01
CA SER A 199 -13.79 14.48 -18.43
C SER A 199 -15.13 13.92 -18.93
N ALA A 200 -15.50 12.71 -18.52
CA ALA A 200 -16.78 12.10 -18.88
C ALA A 200 -17.96 12.88 -18.27
N ILE A 201 -17.87 13.27 -17.00
CA ILE A 201 -18.88 14.08 -16.33
C ILE A 201 -18.98 15.46 -17.00
N THR A 202 -17.85 16.15 -17.19
CA THR A 202 -17.82 17.45 -17.87
C THR A 202 -18.37 17.37 -19.28
N GLY A 203 -18.01 16.34 -20.05
CA GLY A 203 -18.54 16.10 -21.39
C GLY A 203 -20.04 15.83 -21.38
N LEU A 204 -20.53 15.03 -20.43
CA LEU A 204 -21.96 14.78 -20.27
C LEU A 204 -22.72 16.06 -19.90
N LEU A 205 -22.18 16.88 -18.97
CA LEU A 205 -22.75 18.17 -18.62
C LEU A 205 -22.77 19.13 -19.81
N TYR A 206 -21.70 19.13 -20.62
CA TYR A 206 -21.59 19.97 -21.82
C TYR A 206 -22.56 19.54 -22.92
N LEU A 207 -22.92 18.25 -22.99
CA LEU A 207 -23.96 17.75 -23.89
C LEU A 207 -25.37 17.95 -23.32
N ALA A 208 -25.55 17.84 -22.00
CA ALA A 208 -26.83 17.98 -21.33
C ALA A 208 -27.31 19.44 -21.32
N LEU A 209 -26.40 20.41 -21.18
CA LEU A 209 -26.75 21.83 -21.07
C LEU A 209 -27.43 22.38 -22.34
N PRO A 210 -26.89 22.21 -23.56
CA PRO A 210 -27.56 22.64 -24.79
C PRO A 210 -28.89 21.91 -25.01
N LEU A 211 -28.95 20.62 -24.66
CA LEU A 211 -30.15 19.80 -24.81
C LEU A 211 -31.28 20.28 -23.88
N ALA A 212 -30.95 20.58 -22.62
CA ALA A 212 -31.89 21.13 -21.64
C ALA A 212 -32.40 22.51 -22.06
N VAL A 213 -31.51 23.37 -22.57
CA VAL A 213 -31.89 24.68 -23.11
C VAL A 213 -32.82 24.53 -24.32
N ASN A 214 -32.53 23.62 -25.24
CA ASN A 214 -33.39 23.39 -26.41
C ASN A 214 -34.78 22.88 -26.01
N ALA A 215 -34.85 21.92 -25.08
CA ALA A 215 -36.12 21.42 -24.54
C ALA A 215 -36.89 22.53 -23.80
N PHE A 216 -36.17 23.37 -23.06
CA PHE A 216 -36.77 24.51 -22.35
C PHE A 216 -37.34 25.57 -23.31
N VAL A 217 -36.58 25.98 -24.33
CA VAL A 217 -37.03 26.94 -25.34
C VAL A 217 -38.22 26.39 -26.14
N SER A 218 -38.18 25.11 -26.52
CA SER A 218 -39.31 24.44 -27.18
C SER A 218 -40.57 24.46 -26.28
N ASN A 219 -40.43 24.17 -24.99
CA ASN A 219 -41.54 24.21 -24.04
C ASN A 219 -42.10 25.63 -23.86
N LEU A 220 -41.26 26.67 -23.91
CA LEU A 220 -41.71 28.06 -23.91
C LEU A 220 -42.43 28.44 -25.21
N SER A 221 -41.92 28.00 -26.36
CA SER A 221 -42.49 28.34 -27.67
C SER A 221 -43.83 27.68 -27.96
N PHE A 222 -44.10 26.51 -27.36
CA PHE A 222 -45.38 25.80 -27.51
C PHE A 222 -46.53 26.37 -26.66
N GLY A 223 -46.28 27.38 -25.81
CA GLY A 223 -47.32 28.12 -25.12
C GLY A 223 -47.18 28.08 -23.60
N ALA A 224 -46.21 28.82 -23.08
CA ALA A 224 -46.14 29.13 -21.65
C ALA A 224 -47.22 30.16 -21.26
N THR A 225 -48.47 29.73 -21.15
CA THR A 225 -49.56 30.53 -20.55
C THR A 225 -49.70 30.25 -19.05
N SER A 226 -48.60 30.01 -18.35
CA SER A 226 -48.58 29.90 -16.90
C SER A 226 -47.41 30.70 -16.35
N GLY A 227 -47.67 31.99 -16.09
CA GLY A 227 -46.80 32.92 -15.38
C GLY A 227 -45.97 32.37 -14.20
N PRO A 228 -46.45 31.39 -13.40
CA PRO A 228 -45.62 30.77 -12.36
C PRO A 228 -44.33 30.08 -12.84
N PHE A 229 -44.24 29.60 -14.08
CA PHE A 229 -43.08 28.81 -14.53
C PHE A 229 -41.84 29.69 -14.81
N ILE A 230 -42.03 30.86 -15.43
CA ILE A 230 -40.94 31.83 -15.65
C ILE A 230 -40.45 32.41 -14.33
N GLN A 231 -41.36 32.63 -13.38
CA GLN A 231 -41.04 33.16 -12.06
C GLN A 231 -40.20 32.17 -11.24
N ALA A 232 -40.54 30.87 -11.28
CA ALA A 232 -39.76 29.81 -10.65
C ALA A 232 -38.36 29.67 -11.27
N LEU A 233 -38.25 29.79 -12.59
CA LEU A 233 -36.97 29.65 -13.28
C LEU A 233 -36.01 30.82 -12.99
N LEU A 234 -36.52 32.06 -13.00
CA LEU A 234 -35.75 33.25 -12.61
C LEU A 234 -35.31 33.19 -11.15
N ALA A 235 -36.16 32.68 -10.26
CA ALA A 235 -35.83 32.53 -8.85
C ALA A 235 -34.71 31.49 -8.64
N ILE A 236 -34.81 30.31 -9.26
CA ILE A 236 -33.78 29.26 -9.14
C ILE A 236 -32.48 29.70 -9.82
N GLY A 237 -32.55 30.34 -10.99
CA GLY A 237 -31.38 30.89 -11.68
C GLY A 237 -30.67 31.98 -10.87
N GLY A 238 -31.42 32.88 -10.23
CA GLY A 238 -30.87 33.91 -9.35
C GLY A 238 -30.20 33.33 -8.10
N VAL A 239 -30.83 32.34 -7.46
CA VAL A 239 -30.26 31.65 -6.30
C VAL A 239 -28.98 30.91 -6.66
N LEU A 240 -28.94 30.21 -7.79
CA LEU A 240 -27.73 29.53 -8.27
C LEU A 240 -26.60 30.52 -8.58
N LEU A 241 -26.91 31.69 -9.16
CA LEU A 241 -25.91 32.70 -9.46
C LEU A 241 -25.31 33.32 -8.19
N ILE A 242 -26.13 33.51 -7.15
CA ILE A 242 -25.67 33.96 -5.82
C ILE A 242 -24.82 32.89 -5.12
N CYS A 243 -25.13 31.60 -5.29
CA CYS A 243 -24.36 30.51 -4.68
C CYS A 243 -23.04 30.21 -5.41
N LEU A 244 -22.91 30.62 -6.68
CA LEU A 244 -21.74 30.35 -7.49
C LEU A 244 -20.68 31.47 -7.39
N THR A 245 -21.09 32.69 -7.03
CA THR A 245 -20.20 33.83 -6.72
C THR A 245 -19.78 33.83 -5.26
#